data_AF-A0A841FK44-F1
#
_entry.id   AF-A0A841FK44-F1
#
_cell.length_a   1.000
_cell.length_b   1.000
_cell.length_c   1.000
_cell.angle_alpha   90.00
_cell.angle_beta   90.00
_cell.angle_gamma   90.00
#
_symmetry.space_group_name_H-M   'P 1'
#
loop_
_entity.id
_entity.type
_entity.pdbx_description
1 polymer ?
#
loop_
_entity_poly.entity_id
_entity_poly.type
_entity_poly.pdbx_seq_one_letter_code
_entity_poly.pdbx_strand_id
1 'polypeptide(L)'
;MENFVLGELARQLTWARASVRLFHCRDRDQYEVDAVLEDNAGRVVGIEVKAAETVRSDDFRGLRLLQRRLGDRFRAGFVLYCGEEQLGFGDGLACLPISALWTSRLDGAVLS
;
A
#
# COMPACT_ATOMS: atom_id res chain seq x y z
N MET A 1 -1.55 4.08 16.42
CA MET A 1 -0.55 3.31 15.65
C MET A 1 -0.60 3.75 14.20
N GLU A 2 -1.74 3.59 13.54
CA GLU A 2 -2.05 4.11 12.18
C GLU A 2 -1.52 5.53 11.90
N ASN A 3 -1.86 6.54 12.72
CA ASN A 3 -1.31 7.90 12.59
C ASN A 3 0.22 8.00 12.68
N PHE A 4 0.87 7.13 13.45
CA PHE A 4 2.33 7.10 13.56
C PHE A 4 2.96 6.48 12.30
N VAL A 5 2.38 5.40 11.80
CA VAL A 5 2.81 4.76 10.54
C VAL A 5 2.63 5.71 9.37
N LEU A 6 1.49 6.40 9.29
CA LEU A 6 1.23 7.39 8.25
C LEU A 6 2.17 8.59 8.35
N GLY A 7 2.48 9.05 9.57
CA GLY A 7 3.46 10.10 9.79
C GLY A 7 4.87 9.69 9.37
N GLU A 8 5.25 8.43 9.58
CA GLU A 8 6.56 7.91 9.19
C GLU A 8 6.65 7.63 7.68
N LEU A 9 5.59 7.07 7.09
CA LEU A 9 5.43 6.94 5.63
C LEU A 9 5.56 8.31 4.96
N ALA A 10 4.85 9.33 5.45
CA ALA A 10 4.92 10.67 4.90
C ALA A 10 6.36 11.22 4.94
N ARG A 11 7.08 11.02 6.06
CA ARG A 11 8.48 11.45 6.23
C ARG A 11 9.42 10.79 5.21
N GLN A 12 9.31 9.48 5.04
CA GLN A 12 10.15 8.71 4.11
C GLN A 12 9.82 9.03 2.65
N LEU A 13 8.53 9.21 2.36
CA LEU A 13 8.05 9.54 1.02
C LEU A 13 8.31 11.01 0.63
N THR A 14 8.60 11.90 1.58
CA THR A 14 9.07 13.27 1.26
C THR A 14 10.44 13.24 0.56
N TRP A 15 11.22 12.16 0.75
CA TRP A 15 12.49 11.93 0.06
C TRP A 15 12.37 11.03 -1.19
N ALA A 16 11.26 10.30 -1.34
CA ALA A 16 10.94 9.60 -2.58
C ALA A 16 10.44 10.62 -3.60
N ARG A 17 11.00 10.61 -4.82
CA ARG A 17 10.61 11.50 -5.95
C ARG A 17 9.17 11.29 -6.48
N ALA A 18 8.28 10.67 -5.70
CA ALA A 18 6.89 10.42 -6.05
C ALA A 18 5.99 11.49 -5.43
N SER A 19 5.06 12.04 -6.20
CA SER A 19 4.01 12.91 -5.65
C SER A 19 3.08 12.07 -4.77
N VAL A 20 3.29 12.12 -3.46
CA VAL A 20 2.38 11.51 -2.48
C VAL A 20 1.14 12.38 -2.43
N ARG A 21 -0.01 11.80 -2.78
CA ARG A 21 -1.29 12.38 -2.42
C ARG A 21 -1.90 11.45 -1.39
N LEU A 22 -1.74 11.81 -0.12
CA LEU A 22 -2.53 11.26 0.98
C LEU A 22 -3.98 11.70 0.77
N PHE A 23 -4.69 10.97 -0.09
CA PHE A 23 -6.13 11.06 -0.18
C PHE A 23 -6.70 10.10 0.83
N HIS A 24 -7.24 10.64 1.92
CA HIS A 24 -8.29 9.93 2.63
C HIS A 24 -9.53 9.97 1.71
N CYS A 25 -9.62 9.04 0.76
CA CYS A 25 -10.69 9.02 -0.23
C CYS A 25 -11.95 8.45 0.43
N ARG A 26 -12.77 9.34 1.01
CA ARG A 26 -14.11 8.98 1.50
C ARG A 26 -15.10 9.07 0.35
N ASP A 27 -15.31 7.95 -0.33
CA ASP A 27 -16.49 7.82 -1.18
C ASP A 27 -17.73 7.47 -0.34
N ARG A 28 -18.92 7.78 -0.85
CA ARG A 28 -20.23 7.49 -0.24
C ARG A 28 -20.43 6.00 0.12
N ASP A 29 -19.56 5.11 -0.36
CA ASP A 29 -19.56 3.66 -0.13
C ASP A 29 -18.57 3.17 0.95
N GLN A 30 -17.89 4.06 1.70
CA GLN A 30 -17.03 3.75 2.86
C GLN A 30 -15.85 2.79 2.60
N TYR A 31 -15.09 2.96 1.51
CA TYR A 31 -13.80 2.28 1.37
C TYR A 31 -12.67 3.29 1.40
N GLU A 32 -11.86 3.21 2.44
CA GLU A 32 -10.70 4.05 2.68
C GLU A 32 -9.46 3.28 2.22
N VAL A 33 -8.58 3.95 1.47
CA VAL A 33 -7.20 3.51 1.23
C VAL A 33 -6.31 4.53 1.92
N ASP A 34 -5.48 4.11 2.85
CA ASP A 34 -4.72 5.03 3.70
C ASP A 34 -3.73 5.93 2.95
N ALA A 35 -3.09 5.40 1.90
CA ALA A 35 -2.21 6.19 1.04
C ALA A 35 -2.23 5.74 -0.42
N VAL A 36 -2.05 6.72 -1.32
CA VAL A 36 -1.93 6.50 -2.76
C VAL A 36 -0.67 7.18 -3.25
N LEU A 37 0.22 6.41 -3.87
CA LEU A 37 1.44 6.90 -4.50
C LEU A 37 1.22 6.95 -6.00
N GLU A 38 1.44 8.12 -6.60
CA GLU A 38 1.36 8.30 -8.04
C GLU A 38 2.66 8.87 -8.59
N ASP A 39 3.15 8.28 -9.66
CA ASP A 39 4.32 8.80 -10.38
C ASP A 39 3.95 9.74 -11.53
N ASN A 40 4.96 10.33 -12.16
CA ASN A 40 4.76 11.27 -13.26
C ASN A 40 4.13 10.65 -14.52
N ALA A 41 4.11 9.31 -14.63
CA ALA A 41 3.43 8.60 -15.71
C ALA A 41 1.97 8.26 -15.35
N GLY A 42 1.49 8.69 -14.18
CA GLY A 42 0.13 8.44 -13.69
C GLY A 42 -0.08 7.02 -13.16
N ARG A 43 0.99 6.24 -12.97
CA ARG A 43 0.93 4.88 -12.39
C ARG A 43 0.74 4.99 -10.89
N VAL A 44 -0.07 4.10 -10.33
CA VAL A 44 -0.57 4.19 -8.96
C VAL A 44 -0.25 2.94 -8.15
N VAL A 45 0.20 3.14 -6.92
CA VAL A 45 0.29 2.12 -5.86
C VAL A 45 -0.60 2.53 -4.69
N GLY A 46 -1.43 1.62 -4.20
CA GLY A 46 -2.24 1.82 -3.00
C GLY A 46 -1.62 1.18 -1.76
N ILE A 47 -1.78 1.79 -0.60
CA ILE A 47 -1.27 1.30 0.68
C ILE A 47 -2.37 1.39 1.73
N GLU A 48 -2.56 0.32 2.48
CA GLU A 48 -3.34 0.24 3.71
C GLU A 48 -2.40 -0.06 4.88
N VAL A 49 -2.74 0.38 6.07
CA VAL A 49 -2.00 0.11 7.30
C VAL A 49 -2.93 -0.59 8.29
N LYS A 50 -2.45 -1.70 8.86
CA LYS A 50 -3.20 -2.47 9.86
C LYS A 50 -2.35 -2.70 11.10
N ALA A 51 -2.91 -2.42 12.27
CA ALA A 51 -2.26 -2.69 13.55
C ALA A 51 -2.31 -4.17 14.00
N ALA A 52 -2.73 -5.09 13.12
CA ALA A 52 -2.90 -6.50 13.42
C ALA A 52 -1.71 -7.33 12.93
N GLU A 53 -1.46 -8.47 13.57
CA GLU A 53 -0.42 -9.44 13.19
C GLU A 53 -0.88 -10.43 12.11
N THR A 54 -2.15 -10.38 11.71
CA THR A 54 -2.69 -11.21 10.63
C THR A 54 -3.44 -10.35 9.63
N VAL A 55 -3.34 -10.74 8.35
CA VAL A 55 -4.03 -10.09 7.24
C VAL A 55 -5.00 -11.09 6.61
N ARG A 56 -6.22 -10.63 6.32
CA ARG A 56 -7.27 -11.40 5.65
C ARG A 56 -7.58 -10.78 4.30
N SER A 57 -8.20 -11.57 3.42
CA SER A 57 -8.59 -11.10 2.08
C SER A 57 -9.48 -9.85 2.11
N ASP A 58 -10.31 -9.69 3.14
CA ASP A 58 -11.19 -8.53 3.31
C ASP A 58 -10.43 -7.23 3.61
N ASP A 59 -9.20 -7.32 4.15
CA ASP A 59 -8.35 -6.16 4.39
C ASP A 59 -7.88 -5.50 3.07
N PHE A 60 -8.06 -6.18 1.94
CA PHE A 60 -7.75 -5.65 0.61
C PHE A 60 -8.94 -5.02 -0.10
N ARG A 61 -10.11 -4.91 0.55
CA ARG A 61 -11.34 -4.45 -0.12
C ARG A 61 -11.20 -3.05 -0.72
N GLY A 62 -10.57 -2.12 0.01
CA GLY A 62 -10.25 -0.77 -0.47
C GLY A 62 -9.34 -0.81 -1.70
N LEU A 63 -8.23 -1.54 -1.60
CA LEU A 63 -7.27 -1.74 -2.69
C LEU A 63 -7.89 -2.37 -3.94
N ARG A 64 -8.77 -3.38 -3.79
CA ARG A 64 -9.49 -4.01 -4.91
C ARG A 64 -10.47 -3.05 -5.58
N LEU A 65 -11.10 -2.14 -4.81
CA LEU A 65 -11.93 -1.10 -5.38
C LEU A 65 -11.08 -0.08 -6.15
N LEU A 66 -9.96 0.36 -5.57
CA LEU A 66 -9.02 1.27 -6.19
C LEU A 66 -8.47 0.69 -7.51
N GLN A 67 -8.05 -0.58 -7.49
CA GLN A 67 -7.62 -1.31 -8.67
C GLN A 67 -8.66 -1.29 -9.80
N ARG A 68 -9.92 -1.61 -9.47
CA ARG A 68 -11.03 -1.60 -10.45
C ARG A 68 -11.30 -0.21 -11.04
N ARG A 69 -11.16 0.85 -10.23
CA ARG A 69 -11.37 2.24 -10.67
C ARG A 69 -10.26 2.74 -11.59
N LEU A 70 -9.02 2.34 -11.30
CA LEU A 70 -7.83 2.84 -12.00
C LEU A 70 -7.43 1.99 -13.20
N GLY A 71 -7.86 0.72 -13.27
CA GLY A 71 -7.51 -0.18 -14.36
C GLY A 71 -6.00 -0.28 -14.55
N ASP A 72 -5.54 -0.07 -15.78
CA ASP A 72 -4.12 -0.18 -16.18
C ASP A 72 -3.17 0.79 -15.46
N ARG A 73 -3.72 1.82 -14.83
CA ARG A 73 -2.95 2.74 -13.99
C ARG A 73 -2.55 2.11 -12.66
N PHE A 74 -3.32 1.15 -12.15
CA PHE A 74 -3.01 0.46 -10.89
C PHE A 74 -1.87 -0.53 -11.08
N ARG A 75 -0.80 -0.38 -10.30
CA ARG A 75 0.38 -1.23 -10.37
C ARG A 75 0.48 -2.24 -9.26
N ALA A 76 0.13 -1.84 -8.03
CA ALA A 76 0.14 -2.74 -6.88
C ALA A 76 -0.68 -2.17 -5.72
N GLY A 77 -1.09 -3.06 -4.82
CA GLY A 77 -1.70 -2.70 -3.54
C GLY A 77 -1.03 -3.44 -2.39
N PHE A 78 -0.67 -2.72 -1.33
CA PHE A 78 0.00 -3.29 -0.17
C PHE A 78 -0.78 -3.06 1.12
N VAL A 79 -0.92 -4.09 1.94
CA VAL A 79 -1.34 -3.96 3.35
C VAL A 79 -0.09 -4.06 4.22
N LEU A 80 0.28 -2.97 4.89
CA LEU A 80 1.34 -2.95 5.87
C LEU A 80 0.80 -3.40 7.22
N TYR A 81 1.42 -4.38 7.86
CA TYR A 81 0.89 -4.99 9.08
C TYR A 81 1.99 -5.36 10.09
N CYS A 82 1.60 -5.76 11.30
CA CYS A 82 2.53 -6.01 12.40
C CYS A 82 3.10 -7.44 12.44
N GLY A 83 2.78 -8.30 11.47
CA GLY A 83 3.42 -9.62 11.37
C GLY A 83 4.74 -9.58 10.60
N GLU A 84 5.28 -10.77 10.31
CA GLU A 84 6.66 -10.92 9.84
C GLU A 84 6.77 -11.42 8.40
N GLU A 85 5.68 -11.95 7.84
CA GLU A 85 5.70 -12.57 6.51
C GLU A 85 5.22 -11.61 5.42
N GLN A 86 5.81 -11.72 4.24
CA GLN A 86 5.27 -11.19 3.00
C GLN A 86 4.40 -12.26 2.35
N LEU A 87 3.11 -11.97 2.14
CA LEU A 87 2.17 -12.90 1.52
C LEU A 87 1.44 -12.24 0.34
N GLY A 88 1.30 -12.97 -0.76
CA GLY A 88 0.53 -12.54 -1.93
C GLY A 88 -0.96 -12.80 -1.76
N PHE A 89 -1.79 -11.88 -2.25
CA PHE A 89 -3.26 -11.94 -2.21
C PHE A 89 -3.90 -11.90 -3.62
N GLY A 90 -3.09 -12.18 -4.65
CA GLY A 90 -3.49 -12.21 -6.06
C GLY A 90 -3.59 -10.81 -6.69
N ASP A 91 -3.61 -10.75 -8.02
CA ASP A 91 -3.89 -9.53 -8.79
C ASP A 91 -3.03 -8.31 -8.41
N GLY A 92 -1.74 -8.51 -8.12
CA GLY A 92 -0.84 -7.42 -7.72
C GLY A 92 -1.07 -6.90 -6.30
N LEU A 93 -1.73 -7.69 -5.44
CA LEU A 93 -1.96 -7.40 -4.04
C LEU A 93 -1.08 -8.27 -3.13
N ALA A 94 -0.52 -7.67 -2.09
CA ALA A 94 0.27 -8.39 -1.09
C ALA A 94 0.21 -7.71 0.30
N CYS A 95 0.48 -8.44 1.37
CA CYS A 95 0.81 -7.84 2.65
C CYS A 95 2.34 -7.79 2.84
N LEU A 96 2.80 -6.76 3.53
CA LEU A 96 4.21 -6.58 3.88
C LEU A 96 4.31 -6.27 5.38
N PRO A 97 5.29 -6.83 6.10
CA PRO A 97 5.62 -6.36 7.43
C PRO A 97 5.85 -4.86 7.40
N ILE A 98 5.32 -4.13 8.37
CA ILE A 98 5.57 -2.70 8.48
C ILE A 98 7.07 -2.40 8.58
N SER A 99 7.84 -3.33 9.16
CA SER A 99 9.30 -3.30 9.24
C SER A 99 9.99 -3.15 7.86
N ALA A 100 9.32 -3.55 6.77
CA ALA A 100 9.82 -3.40 5.40
C ALA A 100 10.01 -1.93 4.99
N LEU A 101 9.35 -0.98 5.65
CA LEU A 101 9.55 0.46 5.39
C LEU A 101 10.96 0.95 5.73
N TRP A 102 11.61 0.33 6.72
CA TRP A 102 12.95 0.73 7.17
C TRP A 102 14.05 -0.21 6.67
N THR A 103 13.67 -1.29 5.98
CA THR A 103 14.61 -2.30 5.49
C THR A 103 14.81 -2.12 3.99
N SER A 104 15.86 -1.39 3.62
CA SER A 104 16.32 -1.29 2.22
C SER A 104 17.00 -2.58 1.78
N ARG A 105 16.22 -3.65 1.61
CA ARG A 105 16.72 -4.88 1.02
C ARG A 105 15.67 -5.46 0.06
N LEU A 106 15.64 -4.89 -1.14
CA LEU A 106 15.16 -5.61 -2.32
C LEU A 106 16.26 -6.61 -2.69
N ASP A 107 16.35 -7.72 -1.95
CA ASP A 107 17.09 -8.86 -2.47
C ASP A 107 16.31 -9.37 -3.68
N GLY A 108 16.97 -9.30 -4.85
CA GLY A 108 16.37 -9.57 -6.13
C GLY A 108 15.82 -10.98 -6.22
N ALA A 109 14.48 -11.10 -6.15
CA ALA A 109 13.79 -12.22 -6.74
C ALA A 109 13.54 -11.88 -8.21
N VAL A 110 14.43 -12.37 -9.06
CA VAL A 110 14.20 -12.52 -10.50
C VAL A 110 12.94 -13.36 -10.67
N LEU A 111 11.85 -12.75 -11.12
CA LEU A 111 10.73 -13.50 -11.68
C LEU A 111 11.09 -13.80 -13.14
N SER A 112 11.53 -15.05 -13.37
CA SER A 112 11.53 -15.68 -14.69
C SER A 112 10.11 -16.00 -15.14
#